data_AF-Q8KCV6-F1
#
_entry.id   AF-Q8KCV6-F1
#
_cell.length_a   1.000
_cell.length_b   1.000
_cell.length_c   1.000
_cell.angle_alpha   90.00
_cell.angle_beta   90.00
_cell.angle_gamma   90.00
#
_symmetry.space_group_name_H-M   'P 1'
#
loop_
_entity.id
_entity.type
_entity.pdbx_description
1 polymer ?
#
loop_
_entity_poly.entity_id
_entity_poly.type
_entity_poly.pdbx_seq_one_letter_code
_entity_poly.pdbx_strand_id
1 'polypeptide(L)'
;MATLEETLAWTEIPLPEALKNLKQEQQLALTSYIKAVVDNKTDGFDELYHAIGSIVRFIPHFIVVPLMVEHIRPQISAGVCRTMGVDQAVNYANDLPLEYFSEVSRHLDNDLMARILEKMKRNQAEKVILFELLHHRSHMLGIAEHLDRRLLEFVAKNLEINGFSESDPELAKHKLLLEKIRNLR
;
A
#
# COMPACT_ATOMS: atom_id res chain seq x y z
N MET A 1 -0.75 20.78 10.83
CA MET A 1 -2.06 20.66 11.49
C MET A 1 -2.93 19.89 10.54
N ALA A 2 -3.34 18.67 10.91
CA ALA A 2 -4.05 17.81 9.98
C ALA A 2 -5.46 18.35 9.71
N THR A 3 -5.80 18.51 8.43
CA THR A 3 -7.14 18.95 8.02
C THR A 3 -8.13 17.79 8.14
N LEU A 4 -9.43 18.11 8.18
CA LEU A 4 -10.49 17.10 8.23
C LEU A 4 -10.39 16.13 7.03
N GLU A 5 -9.93 16.63 5.89
CA GLU A 5 -9.66 15.85 4.67
C GLU A 5 -8.51 14.83 4.86
N GLU A 6 -7.44 15.19 5.57
CA GLU A 6 -6.35 14.25 5.89
C GLU A 6 -6.79 13.15 6.86
N THR A 7 -7.74 13.45 7.76
CA THR A 7 -8.29 12.45 8.70
C THR A 7 -9.29 11.51 8.01
N LEU A 8 -9.99 11.99 6.98
CA LEU A 8 -10.92 11.21 6.17
C LEU A 8 -10.22 10.14 5.32
N ALA A 9 -8.99 10.42 4.88
CA ALA A 9 -8.15 9.45 4.17
C ALA A 9 -7.87 8.18 5.00
N TRP A 10 -7.99 8.22 6.33
CA TRP A 10 -7.69 7.08 7.20
C TRP A 10 -8.78 6.01 7.22
N THR A 11 -10.00 6.35 6.80
CA THR A 11 -11.15 5.44 6.96
C THR A 11 -11.70 4.92 5.64
N GLU A 12 -11.39 5.54 4.50
CA GLU A 12 -12.06 5.32 3.20
C GLU A 12 -13.60 5.41 3.26
N ILE A 13 -14.15 5.88 4.40
CA ILE A 13 -15.58 6.01 4.65
C ILE A 13 -15.95 7.48 4.43
N PRO A 14 -16.97 7.78 3.61
CA PRO A 14 -17.38 9.15 3.37
C PRO A 14 -17.88 9.80 4.66
N LEU A 15 -17.45 11.05 4.90
CA LEU A 15 -17.92 11.80 6.06
C LEU A 15 -19.45 12.00 5.96
N PRO A 16 -20.21 11.67 7.01
CA PRO A 16 -21.61 12.05 7.10
C PRO A 16 -21.79 13.56 6.86
N GLU A 17 -22.77 13.93 6.03
CA GLU A 17 -23.07 15.34 5.70
C GLU A 17 -23.26 16.22 6.94
N ALA A 18 -23.81 15.65 8.01
CA ALA A 18 -23.98 16.33 9.30
C ALA A 18 -22.66 16.86 9.88
N LEU A 19 -21.54 16.18 9.65
CA LEU A 19 -20.22 16.57 10.16
C LEU A 19 -19.52 17.58 9.24
N LYS A 20 -19.89 17.65 7.95
CA LYS A 20 -19.36 18.65 7.01
C LYS A 20 -19.80 20.08 7.37
N ASN A 21 -20.99 20.20 7.96
CA ASN A 21 -21.58 21.48 8.34
C ASN A 21 -21.03 22.06 9.68
N LEU A 22 -20.11 21.36 10.33
CA LEU A 22 -19.48 21.84 11.56
C LEU A 22 -18.58 23.06 11.29
N LYS A 23 -18.52 23.99 12.25
CA LYS A 23 -17.56 25.11 12.20
C LYS A 23 -16.13 24.59 12.31
N GLN A 24 -15.16 25.33 11.78
CA GLN A 24 -13.75 24.92 11.74
C GLN A 24 -13.18 24.53 13.12
N GLU A 25 -13.52 25.26 14.18
CA GLU A 25 -13.10 24.92 15.55
C GLU A 25 -13.70 23.59 16.04
N GLN A 26 -14.96 23.30 15.68
CA GLN A 26 -15.65 22.06 16.03
C GLN A 26 -15.09 20.87 15.24
N GLN A 27 -14.73 21.10 13.97
CA GLN A 27 -14.03 20.13 13.13
C GLN A 27 -12.67 19.75 13.73
N LEU A 28 -11.88 20.73 14.17
CA LEU A 28 -10.59 20.48 14.83
C LEU A 28 -10.75 19.70 16.15
N ALA A 29 -11.73 20.06 16.97
CA ALA A 29 -12.02 19.36 18.22
C ALA A 29 -12.47 17.92 17.95
N LEU A 30 -13.32 17.70 16.95
CA LEU A 30 -13.78 16.38 16.54
C LEU A 30 -12.64 15.52 16.00
N THR A 31 -11.82 16.05 15.11
CA THR A 31 -10.62 15.35 14.60
C THR A 31 -9.69 14.94 15.74
N SER A 32 -9.45 15.85 16.68
CA SER A 32 -8.59 15.57 17.84
C SER A 32 -9.18 14.46 18.72
N TYR A 33 -10.50 14.47 18.94
CA TYR A 33 -11.18 13.42 19.71
C TYR A 33 -11.16 12.07 18.98
N ILE A 34 -11.47 12.04 17.68
CA ILE A 34 -11.42 10.82 16.86
C ILE A 34 -10.02 10.22 16.91
N LYS A 35 -8.98 11.06 16.73
CA LYS A 35 -7.59 10.62 16.83
C LYS A 35 -7.29 10.02 18.20
N ALA A 36 -7.68 10.68 19.29
CA ALA A 36 -7.48 10.15 20.64
C ALA A 36 -8.22 8.82 20.87
N VAL A 37 -9.42 8.64 20.31
CA VAL A 37 -10.16 7.38 20.38
C VAL A 37 -9.44 6.28 19.60
N VAL A 38 -9.00 6.57 18.37
CA VAL A 38 -8.25 5.61 17.55
C VAL A 38 -6.96 5.22 18.26
N ASP A 39 -6.13 6.20 18.64
CA ASP A 39 -4.87 6.00 19.34
C ASP A 39 -5.08 5.15 20.61
N ASN A 40 -6.12 5.41 21.40
CA ASN A 40 -6.42 4.62 22.60
C ASN A 40 -6.90 3.19 22.29
N LYS A 41 -7.63 2.99 21.19
CA LYS A 41 -8.14 1.66 20.78
C LYS A 41 -7.09 0.81 20.07
N THR A 42 -6.08 1.43 19.48
CA THR A 42 -4.98 0.75 18.79
C THR A 42 -3.68 0.73 19.61
N ASP A 43 -3.72 1.21 20.85
CA ASP A 43 -2.58 1.14 21.78
C ASP A 43 -2.10 -0.31 21.92
N GLY A 44 -0.79 -0.52 21.80
CA GLY A 44 -0.17 -1.84 21.83
C GLY A 44 -0.13 -2.61 20.51
N PHE A 45 -0.75 -2.11 19.43
CA PHE A 45 -0.77 -2.82 18.14
C PHE A 45 0.61 -2.84 17.48
N ASP A 46 1.39 -1.76 17.61
CA ASP A 46 2.74 -1.70 17.05
C ASP A 46 3.67 -2.71 17.72
N GLU A 47 3.58 -2.83 19.06
CA GLU A 47 4.30 -3.86 19.82
C GLU A 47 3.85 -5.27 19.43
N LEU A 48 2.55 -5.48 19.23
CA LEU A 48 2.01 -6.75 18.75
C LEU A 48 2.56 -7.10 17.35
N TYR A 49 2.55 -6.16 16.42
CA TYR A 49 3.08 -6.37 15.07
C TYR A 49 4.57 -6.70 15.11
N HIS A 50 5.34 -5.98 15.93
CA HIS A 50 6.76 -6.24 16.12
C HIS A 50 7.02 -7.62 16.73
N ALA A 51 6.21 -8.04 17.70
CA ALA A 51 6.28 -9.36 18.30
C ALA A 51 5.97 -10.46 17.27
N ILE A 52 4.91 -10.30 16.47
CA ILE A 52 4.58 -11.23 15.38
C ILE A 52 5.75 -11.32 14.40
N GLY A 53 6.28 -10.19 13.90
CA GLY A 53 7.42 -10.14 12.98
C GLY A 53 8.65 -10.87 13.53
N SER A 54 8.89 -10.75 14.83
CA SER A 54 9.97 -11.43 15.55
C SER A 54 9.75 -12.93 15.77
N ILE A 55 8.51 -13.40 15.80
CA ILE A 55 8.18 -14.81 15.98
C ILE A 55 8.16 -15.53 14.63
N VAL A 56 7.53 -14.94 13.61
CA VAL A 56 7.31 -15.59 12.31
C VAL A 56 8.61 -15.95 11.59
N ARG A 57 9.72 -15.23 11.86
CA ARG A 57 11.05 -15.55 11.32
C ARG A 57 11.57 -16.95 11.70
N PHE A 58 11.03 -17.54 12.77
CA PHE A 58 11.42 -18.88 13.23
C PHE A 58 10.47 -19.97 12.73
N ILE A 59 9.37 -19.60 12.08
CA ILE A 59 8.37 -20.54 11.58
C ILE A 59 8.58 -20.72 10.06
N PRO A 60 8.68 -21.96 9.56
CA PRO A 60 8.82 -22.21 8.13
C PRO A 60 7.71 -21.58 7.28
N HIS A 61 8.07 -21.00 6.13
CA HIS A 61 7.11 -20.27 5.27
C HIS A 61 5.90 -21.10 4.86
N PHE A 62 6.09 -22.39 4.55
CA PHE A 62 4.99 -23.26 4.12
C PHE A 62 3.91 -23.48 5.20
N ILE A 63 4.22 -23.15 6.46
CA ILE A 63 3.26 -23.13 7.57
C ILE A 63 2.65 -21.73 7.72
N VAL A 64 3.49 -20.69 7.69
CA VAL A 64 3.06 -19.30 7.92
C VAL A 64 2.12 -18.81 6.82
N VAL A 65 2.46 -19.05 5.55
CA VAL A 65 1.71 -18.51 4.40
C VAL A 65 0.24 -18.96 4.40
N PRO A 66 -0.08 -20.27 4.52
CA PRO A 66 -1.48 -20.69 4.60
C PRO A 66 -2.23 -20.08 5.80
N LEU A 67 -1.61 -20.04 6.98
CA LEU A 67 -2.22 -19.44 8.18
C LEU A 67 -2.48 -17.94 8.00
N MET A 68 -1.55 -17.21 7.37
CA MET A 68 -1.74 -15.80 7.06
C MET A 68 -2.94 -15.60 6.14
N VAL A 69 -3.00 -16.35 5.04
CA VAL A 69 -4.05 -16.21 4.03
C VAL A 69 -5.43 -16.59 4.60
N GLU A 70 -5.50 -17.62 5.44
CA GLU A 70 -6.77 -18.14 5.95
C GLU A 70 -7.29 -17.36 7.17
N HIS A 71 -6.40 -16.83 8.01
CA HIS A 71 -6.79 -16.34 9.34
C HIS A 71 -6.39 -14.90 9.64
N ILE A 72 -5.48 -14.31 8.85
CA ILE A 72 -4.96 -12.97 9.13
C ILE A 72 -5.48 -11.98 8.09
N ARG A 73 -6.17 -10.95 8.56
CA ARG A 73 -6.65 -9.88 7.68
C ARG A 73 -5.47 -9.15 7.02
N PRO A 74 -5.59 -8.75 5.73
CA PRO A 74 -4.51 -8.07 5.01
C PRO A 74 -3.92 -6.85 5.72
N GLN A 75 -4.76 -6.04 6.37
CA GLN A 75 -4.32 -4.87 7.15
C GLN A 75 -3.38 -5.24 8.32
N ILE A 76 -3.61 -6.38 8.98
CA ILE A 76 -2.73 -6.86 10.06
C ILE A 76 -1.40 -7.29 9.46
N SER A 77 -1.42 -8.06 8.37
CA SER A 77 -0.20 -8.47 7.65
C SER A 77 0.61 -7.27 7.17
N ALA A 78 -0.05 -6.19 6.73
CA ALA A 78 0.60 -4.93 6.39
C ALA A 78 1.25 -4.26 7.61
N GLY A 79 0.56 -4.25 8.76
CA GLY A 79 1.13 -3.78 10.03
C GLY A 79 2.42 -4.52 10.40
N VAL A 80 2.40 -5.86 10.34
CA VAL A 80 3.60 -6.68 10.59
C VAL A 80 4.69 -6.39 9.56
N CYS A 81 4.34 -6.28 8.27
CA CYS A 81 5.26 -5.97 7.17
C CYS A 81 6.05 -4.68 7.41
N ARG A 82 5.39 -3.61 7.89
CA ARG A 82 6.05 -2.34 8.24
C ARG A 82 7.11 -2.50 9.34
N THR A 83 6.88 -3.41 10.29
CA THR A 83 7.78 -3.61 11.44
C THR A 83 8.95 -4.57 11.20
N MET A 84 8.82 -5.50 10.24
CA MET A 84 9.82 -6.57 10.02
C MET A 84 10.96 -6.20 9.05
N GLY A 85 10.87 -5.05 8.39
CA GLY A 85 11.86 -4.59 7.41
C GLY A 85 11.72 -5.26 6.03
N VAL A 86 12.27 -4.59 5.00
CA VAL A 86 12.02 -4.95 3.59
C VAL A 86 12.51 -6.35 3.25
N ASP A 87 13.71 -6.75 3.71
CA ASP A 87 14.27 -8.06 3.35
C ASP A 87 13.43 -9.23 3.88
N GLN A 88 12.90 -9.09 5.10
CA GLN A 88 12.01 -10.10 5.67
C GLN A 88 10.62 -10.07 5.00
N ALA A 89 10.08 -8.89 4.71
CA ALA A 89 8.81 -8.75 4.00
C ALA A 89 8.85 -9.42 2.61
N VAL A 90 9.94 -9.23 1.87
CA VAL A 90 10.16 -9.82 0.54
C VAL A 90 10.15 -11.35 0.59
N ASN A 91 10.71 -11.94 1.65
CA ASN A 91 10.74 -13.38 1.83
C ASN A 91 9.31 -13.98 1.88
N TYR A 92 8.38 -13.32 2.56
CA TYR A 92 6.97 -13.73 2.56
C TYR A 92 6.25 -13.34 1.27
N ALA A 93 6.46 -12.12 0.78
CA ALA A 93 5.78 -11.59 -0.41
C ALA A 93 5.97 -12.46 -1.66
N ASN A 94 7.14 -13.09 -1.82
CA ASN A 94 7.42 -13.99 -2.95
C ASN A 94 6.58 -15.28 -2.95
N ASP A 95 6.06 -15.68 -1.79
CA ASP A 95 5.36 -16.95 -1.58
C ASP A 95 3.84 -16.74 -1.33
N LEU A 96 3.40 -15.49 -1.11
CA LEU A 96 1.99 -15.17 -0.92
C LEU A 96 1.18 -15.28 -2.23
N PRO A 97 -0.10 -15.71 -2.14
CA PRO A 97 -1.03 -15.60 -3.27
C PRO A 97 -1.18 -14.15 -3.74
N LEU A 98 -1.34 -13.97 -5.05
CA LEU A 98 -1.35 -12.67 -5.71
C LEU A 98 -2.49 -11.78 -5.20
N GLU A 99 -3.68 -12.33 -5.06
CA GLU A 99 -4.88 -11.64 -4.61
C GLU A 99 -4.70 -11.17 -3.16
N TYR A 100 -4.24 -12.06 -2.28
CA TYR A 100 -4.00 -11.70 -0.88
C TYR A 100 -2.90 -10.64 -0.74
N PHE A 101 -1.79 -10.77 -1.49
CA PHE A 101 -0.71 -9.81 -1.45
C PHE A 101 -1.13 -8.44 -2.01
N SER A 102 -1.96 -8.43 -3.04
CA SER A 102 -2.60 -7.22 -3.55
C SER A 102 -3.39 -6.51 -2.44
N GLU A 103 -4.23 -7.23 -1.69
CA GLU A 103 -4.96 -6.66 -0.57
C GLU A 103 -4.04 -6.11 0.53
N VAL A 104 -2.95 -6.81 0.84
CA VAL A 104 -1.94 -6.34 1.81
C VAL A 104 -1.29 -5.06 1.32
N SER A 105 -0.95 -4.98 0.03
CA SER A 105 -0.23 -3.86 -0.56
C SER A 105 -0.99 -2.54 -0.45
N ARG A 106 -2.32 -2.56 -0.53
CA ARG A 106 -3.19 -1.37 -0.35
C ARG A 106 -3.09 -0.72 1.03
N HIS A 107 -2.57 -1.47 2.01
CA HIS A 107 -2.33 -0.96 3.35
C HIS A 107 -0.85 -0.62 3.58
N LEU A 108 0.00 -0.64 2.56
CA LEU A 108 1.41 -0.24 2.66
C LEU A 108 1.62 1.12 1.97
N ASP A 109 2.59 1.89 2.46
CA ASP A 109 2.99 3.11 1.79
C ASP A 109 3.64 2.79 0.44
N ASN A 110 3.36 3.62 -0.58
CA ASN A 110 3.86 3.43 -1.95
C ASN A 110 5.38 3.22 -2.02
N ASP A 111 6.15 3.97 -1.22
CA ASP A 111 7.61 3.85 -1.14
C ASP A 111 8.06 2.49 -0.60
N LEU A 112 7.43 2.02 0.49
CA LEU A 112 7.74 0.71 1.07
C LEU A 112 7.40 -0.40 0.08
N MET A 113 6.25 -0.30 -0.59
CA MET A 113 5.83 -1.28 -1.58
C MET A 113 6.78 -1.33 -2.79
N ALA A 114 7.24 -0.17 -3.29
CA ALA A 114 8.24 -0.11 -4.34
C ALA A 114 9.54 -0.82 -3.94
N ARG A 115 10.04 -0.55 -2.73
CA ARG A 115 11.25 -1.22 -2.19
C ARG A 115 11.09 -2.73 -2.04
N ILE A 116 9.88 -3.20 -1.72
CA ILE A 116 9.56 -4.63 -1.70
C ILE A 116 9.61 -5.21 -3.12
N LEU A 117 8.91 -4.59 -4.09
CA LEU A 117 8.86 -5.05 -5.47
C LEU A 117 10.25 -5.13 -6.13
N GLU A 118 11.12 -4.17 -5.84
CA GLU A 118 12.50 -4.13 -6.37
C GLU A 118 13.34 -5.33 -5.94
N LYS A 119 13.11 -5.82 -4.71
CA LYS A 119 13.83 -6.94 -4.11
C LYS A 119 13.14 -8.30 -4.34
N MET A 120 11.89 -8.32 -4.77
CA MET A 120 11.17 -9.54 -5.11
C MET A 120 11.82 -10.28 -6.30
N LYS A 121 11.53 -11.58 -6.42
CA LYS A 121 11.89 -12.36 -7.60
C LYS A 121 11.23 -11.70 -8.81
N ARG A 122 12.00 -11.46 -9.87
CA ARG A 122 11.56 -10.74 -11.08
C ARG A 122 10.18 -11.19 -11.58
N ASN A 123 9.99 -12.49 -11.78
CA ASN A 123 8.73 -13.02 -12.29
C ASN A 123 7.53 -12.76 -11.36
N GLN A 124 7.76 -12.66 -10.05
CA GLN A 124 6.69 -12.34 -9.09
C GLN A 124 6.41 -10.84 -9.06
N ALA A 125 7.45 -10.01 -9.05
CA ALA A 125 7.29 -8.55 -9.12
C ALA A 125 6.52 -8.13 -10.39
N GLU A 126 6.88 -8.68 -11.55
CA GLU A 126 6.20 -8.40 -12.82
C GLU A 126 4.73 -8.85 -12.79
N LYS A 127 4.41 -10.00 -12.16
CA LYS A 127 3.03 -10.47 -11.99
C LYS A 127 2.21 -9.54 -11.10
N VAL A 128 2.77 -9.11 -9.96
CA VAL A 128 2.11 -8.16 -9.05
C VAL A 128 1.84 -6.85 -9.76
N ILE A 129 2.84 -6.30 -10.44
CA ILE A 129 2.70 -5.05 -11.21
C ILE A 129 1.58 -5.17 -12.24
N LEU A 130 1.55 -6.26 -13.02
CA LEU A 130 0.51 -6.45 -14.04
C LEU A 130 -0.88 -6.58 -13.41
N PHE A 131 -1.00 -7.33 -12.32
CA PHE A 131 -2.27 -7.50 -11.61
C PHE A 131 -2.80 -6.18 -11.07
N GLU A 132 -1.94 -5.40 -10.40
CA GLU A 132 -2.28 -4.09 -9.86
C GLU A 132 -2.63 -3.09 -10.96
N LEU A 133 -1.91 -3.08 -12.09
CA LEU A 133 -2.26 -2.23 -13.24
C LEU A 133 -3.67 -2.52 -13.78
N LEU A 134 -4.09 -3.79 -13.78
CA LEU A 134 -5.38 -4.22 -14.33
C LEU A 134 -6.55 -4.02 -13.37
N HIS A 135 -6.34 -4.17 -12.06
CA HIS A 135 -7.43 -4.17 -11.06
C HIS A 135 -7.41 -2.94 -10.14
N HIS A 136 -6.25 -2.37 -9.88
CA HIS A 136 -6.02 -1.32 -8.88
C HIS A 136 -5.07 -0.24 -9.42
N ARG A 137 -5.35 0.23 -10.64
CA ARG A 137 -4.46 1.09 -11.42
C ARG A 137 -3.94 2.31 -10.65
N SER A 138 -4.83 3.10 -10.03
CA SER A 138 -4.42 4.28 -9.27
C SER A 138 -3.41 3.96 -8.17
N HIS A 139 -3.54 2.81 -7.52
CA HIS A 139 -2.60 2.38 -6.48
C HIS A 139 -1.24 2.02 -7.09
N MET A 140 -1.22 1.26 -8.19
CA MET A 140 0.01 0.93 -8.90
C MET A 140 0.74 2.15 -9.46
N LEU A 141 0.01 3.15 -9.97
CA LEU A 141 0.61 4.39 -10.45
C LEU A 141 1.28 5.16 -9.31
N GLY A 142 0.67 5.16 -8.12
CA GLY A 142 1.28 5.69 -6.91
C GLY A 142 2.58 4.97 -6.54
N ILE A 143 2.61 3.64 -6.60
CA ILE A 143 3.83 2.85 -6.35
C ILE A 143 4.89 3.12 -7.42
N ALA A 144 4.49 3.24 -8.68
CA ALA A 144 5.39 3.43 -9.82
C ALA A 144 6.23 4.70 -9.73
N GLU A 145 5.75 5.73 -9.02
CA GLU A 145 6.53 6.94 -8.73
C GLU A 145 7.81 6.65 -7.93
N HIS A 146 7.88 5.53 -7.23
CA HIS A 146 9.01 5.17 -6.35
C HIS A 146 9.88 4.04 -6.92
N LEU A 147 9.50 3.42 -8.04
CA LEU A 147 10.22 2.28 -8.61
C LEU A 147 11.57 2.66 -9.23
N ASP A 148 12.49 1.70 -9.20
CA ASP A 148 13.71 1.68 -9.99
C ASP A 148 13.42 1.73 -11.50
N ARG A 149 14.46 2.09 -12.26
CA ARG A 149 14.37 2.21 -13.72
C ARG A 149 13.87 0.92 -14.39
N ARG A 150 14.31 -0.24 -13.91
CA ARG A 150 14.02 -1.54 -14.54
C ARG A 150 12.54 -1.90 -14.44
N LEU A 151 11.95 -1.77 -13.25
CA LEU A 151 10.52 -2.04 -13.04
C LEU A 151 9.67 -0.92 -13.65
N LEU A 152 10.17 0.31 -13.67
CA LEU A 152 9.49 1.41 -14.32
C LEU A 152 9.38 1.21 -15.86
N GLU A 153 10.44 0.71 -16.50
CA GLU A 153 10.41 0.32 -17.92
C GLU A 153 9.33 -0.77 -18.17
N PHE A 154 9.19 -1.73 -17.25
CA PHE A 154 8.14 -2.74 -17.33
C PHE A 154 6.74 -2.13 -17.20
N VAL A 155 6.52 -1.21 -16.25
CA VAL A 155 5.26 -0.48 -16.09
C VAL A 155 4.94 0.30 -17.37
N ALA A 156 5.87 1.11 -17.88
CA ALA A 156 5.68 1.93 -19.07
C ALA A 156 5.27 1.10 -20.29
N LYS A 157 5.98 -0.02 -20.52
CA LYS A 157 5.64 -0.95 -21.61
C LYS A 157 4.23 -1.53 -21.46
N ASN A 158 3.84 -1.91 -20.26
CA ASN A 158 2.49 -2.45 -20.02
C ASN A 158 1.41 -1.37 -20.10
N LEU A 159 1.72 -0.11 -19.79
CA LEU A 159 0.78 0.99 -20.01
C LEU A 159 0.46 1.16 -21.50
N GLU A 160 1.48 1.15 -22.35
CA GLU A 160 1.33 1.25 -23.81
C GLU A 160 0.57 0.05 -24.40
N ILE A 161 0.95 -1.18 -24.03
CA ILE A 161 0.33 -2.42 -24.54
C ILE A 161 -1.15 -2.50 -24.18
N ASN A 162 -1.53 -2.07 -22.97
CA ASN A 162 -2.91 -2.10 -22.51
C ASN A 162 -3.72 -0.85 -22.93
N GLY A 163 -3.18 -0.02 -23.82
CA GLY A 163 -3.89 1.11 -24.42
C GLY A 163 -4.08 2.32 -23.51
N PHE A 164 -3.30 2.43 -22.43
CA PHE A 164 -3.34 3.59 -21.54
C PHE A 164 -2.50 4.73 -22.13
N SER A 165 -3.19 5.79 -22.58
CA SER A 165 -2.57 7.00 -23.16
C SER A 165 -2.07 7.95 -22.07
N GLU A 166 -1.07 8.79 -22.40
CA GLU A 166 -0.66 9.94 -21.55
C GLU A 166 -1.81 10.94 -21.30
N SER A 167 -2.89 10.85 -22.08
CA SER A 167 -4.14 11.60 -21.89
C SER A 167 -5.11 10.97 -20.88
N ASP A 168 -4.76 9.83 -20.26
CA ASP A 168 -5.59 9.19 -19.23
C ASP A 168 -5.68 10.10 -18.00
N PRO A 169 -6.90 10.46 -17.53
CA PRO A 169 -7.10 11.32 -16.38
C PRO A 169 -6.43 10.82 -15.09
N GLU A 170 -6.27 9.50 -14.91
CA GLU A 170 -5.59 8.96 -13.73
C GLU A 170 -4.08 9.10 -13.86
N LEU A 171 -3.51 8.77 -15.01
CA LEU A 171 -2.08 8.93 -15.25
C LEU A 171 -1.65 10.40 -15.20
N ALA A 172 -2.51 11.32 -15.67
CA ALA A 172 -2.28 12.76 -15.61
C ALA A 172 -2.16 13.32 -14.17
N LYS A 173 -2.69 12.62 -13.16
CA LYS A 173 -2.50 12.99 -11.74
C LYS A 173 -1.07 12.72 -11.26
N HIS A 174 -0.37 11.78 -11.89
CA HIS A 174 0.98 11.34 -11.53
C HIS A 174 2.04 12.04 -12.39
N LYS A 175 2.21 13.35 -12.20
CA LYS A 175 3.14 14.17 -13.00
C LYS A 175 4.58 13.69 -12.94
N LEU A 176 5.05 13.32 -11.73
CA LEU A 176 6.41 12.80 -11.51
C LEU A 176 6.63 11.48 -12.26
N LEU A 177 5.62 10.60 -12.26
CA LEU A 177 5.67 9.35 -13.00
C LEU A 177 5.79 9.60 -14.51
N LEU A 178 4.98 10.51 -15.06
CA LEU A 178 5.02 10.87 -16.48
C LEU A 178 6.38 11.43 -16.90
N GLU A 179 6.99 12.29 -16.08
CA GLU A 179 8.34 12.80 -16.33
C GLU A 179 9.37 11.67 -16.32
N LYS A 180 9.30 10.77 -15.33
CA LYS A 180 10.19 9.60 -15.28
C LYS A 180 10.03 8.69 -16.50
N ILE A 181 8.79 8.38 -16.91
CA ILE A 181 8.51 7.55 -18.09
C ILE A 181 9.05 8.22 -19.36
N ARG A 182 8.90 9.54 -19.52
CA ARG A 182 9.44 10.27 -20.67
C ARG A 182 10.96 10.22 -20.74
N ASN A 183 11.64 10.27 -19.59
CA ASN A 183 13.10 10.16 -19.50
C ASN A 183 13.64 8.72 -19.74
N LEU A 184 12.77 7.72 -19.87
CA LEU A 184 13.16 6.36 -20.26
C LEU A 184 13.28 6.19 -21.78
N ARG A 185 12.65 7.07 -22.56
CA ARG A 185 12.69 7.08 -24.03
C ARG A 185 13.92 7.82 -24.53
#